data_AF-A0A317IC02-F1
#
_entry.id   AF-A0A317IC02-F1
#
_cell.length_a   1.000
_cell.length_b   1.000
_cell.length_c   1.000
_cell.angle_alpha   90.00
_cell.angle_beta   90.00
_cell.angle_gamma   90.00
#
_symmetry.space_group_name_H-M   'P 1'
#
loop_
_entity.id
_entity.type
_entity.pdbx_description
1 polymer ?
#
loop_
_entity_poly.entity_id
_entity_poly.type
_entity_poly.pdbx_seq_one_letter_code
_entity_poly.pdbx_strand_id
1 'polypeptide(L)' 'MSKKASEHHKKAAEHHRKAADHHEQASKHHDSGSHEKAAHHAQTATGHHLHAEHHAHEATKCHSDEYGNK' A
#
# COMPACT_ATOMS: atom_id res chain seq x y z
N MET A 1 -12.54 -19.22 -4.54
CA MET A 1 -12.39 -18.76 -3.14
C MET A 1 -10.99 -18.22 -2.90
N SER A 2 -9.90 -18.95 -3.15
CA SER A 2 -8.51 -18.41 -3.23
C SER A 2 -8.27 -17.18 -4.15
N LYS A 3 -9.07 -17.00 -5.23
CA LYS A 3 -8.91 -15.85 -6.15
C LYS A 3 -9.10 -14.48 -5.48
N LYS A 4 -10.01 -14.36 -4.49
CA LYS A 4 -10.26 -13.09 -3.79
C LYS A 4 -9.07 -12.68 -2.92
N ALA A 5 -8.51 -13.61 -2.14
CA ALA A 5 -7.30 -13.37 -1.36
C ALA A 5 -6.12 -13.00 -2.26
N SER A 6 -5.95 -13.70 -3.39
CA SER A 6 -4.91 -13.38 -4.38
C SER A 6 -5.08 -11.98 -4.99
N GLU A 7 -6.31 -11.56 -5.30
CA GLU A 7 -6.60 -10.20 -5.80
C GLU A 7 -6.27 -9.13 -4.75
N HIS A 8 -6.62 -9.37 -3.49
CA HIS A 8 -6.26 -8.47 -2.40
C HIS A 8 -4.74 -8.37 -2.23
N HIS A 9 -4.01 -9.48 -2.26
CA HIS A 9 -2.53 -9.44 -2.25
C HIS A 9 -1.95 -8.68 -3.45
N LYS A 10 -2.50 -8.85 -4.66
CA LYS A 10 -2.06 -8.09 -5.84
C LYS A 10 -2.27 -6.58 -5.67
N LYS A 11 -3.44 -6.18 -5.16
CA LYS A 11 -3.74 -4.76 -4.88
C LYS A 11 -2.84 -4.19 -3.78
N ALA A 12 -2.59 -4.95 -2.71
CA ALA A 12 -1.66 -4.55 -1.67
C ALA A 12 -0.25 -4.31 -2.23
N ALA A 13 0.26 -5.25 -3.03
CA ALA A 13 1.56 -5.12 -3.69
C ALA A 13 1.62 -3.92 -4.66
N GLU A 14 0.54 -3.64 -5.39
CA GLU A 14 0.46 -2.45 -6.25
C GLU A 14 0.54 -1.16 -5.43
N HIS A 15 -0.22 -1.04 -4.34
CA HIS A 15 -0.18 0.13 -3.49
C HIS A 15 1.17 0.32 -2.79
N HIS A 16 1.81 -0.76 -2.30
CA HIS A 16 3.17 -0.66 -1.76
C HIS A 16 4.18 -0.16 -2.79
N ARG A 17 4.10 -0.60 -4.06
CA ARG A 17 4.98 -0.09 -5.12
C ARG A 17 4.77 1.40 -5.37
N LYS A 18 3.52 1.87 -5.42
CA LYS A 18 3.22 3.31 -5.56
C LYS A 18 3.68 4.13 -4.35
N ALA A 19 3.54 3.58 -3.15
CA ALA A 19 4.03 4.22 -1.93
C ALA A 19 5.55 4.37 -1.95
N ALA A 20 6.27 3.32 -2.35
CA ALA A 20 7.73 3.37 -2.50
C ALA A 20 8.18 4.42 -3.53
N ASP A 21 7.53 4.47 -4.70
CA ASP A 21 7.80 5.49 -5.73
C ASP A 21 7.62 6.90 -5.17
N HIS A 22 6.49 7.17 -4.51
CA HIS A 22 6.25 8.48 -3.92
C HIS A 22 7.23 8.83 -2.79
N HIS A 23 7.66 7.87 -1.96
CA HIS A 23 8.72 8.12 -1.00
C HIS A 23 10.06 8.46 -1.67
N GLU A 24 10.38 7.83 -2.80
CA GLU A 24 11.57 8.17 -3.59
C GLU A 24 11.48 9.60 -4.15
N GLN A 25 10.32 10.00 -4.69
CA GLN A 25 10.10 11.38 -5.15
C GLN A 25 10.15 12.38 -4.00
N ALA A 26 9.60 12.03 -2.84
CA ALA A 26 9.67 12.87 -1.65
C ALA A 26 11.12 13.09 -1.21
N SER A 27 11.96 12.05 -1.21
CA SER A 27 13.39 12.17 -0.93
C SER A 27 14.07 13.13 -1.90
N LYS A 28 13.87 12.94 -3.21
CA LYS A 28 14.45 13.81 -4.26
C LYS A 28 14.06 15.27 -4.08
N HIS A 29 12.79 15.54 -3.77
CA HIS A 29 12.31 16.89 -3.52
C HIS A 29 12.84 17.49 -2.21
N HIS A 30 13.05 16.66 -1.18
CA HIS A 30 13.71 17.11 0.05
C HIS A 30 15.16 17.52 -0.22
N ASP A 31 15.91 16.70 -0.96
CA ASP A 31 17.30 16.96 -1.33
C ASP A 31 17.44 18.21 -2.21
N SER A 32 16.45 18.48 -3.06
CA SER A 32 16.40 19.69 -3.90
C SER A 32 15.83 20.93 -3.20
N GLY A 33 15.57 20.87 -1.89
CA GLY A 33 15.00 21.99 -1.10
C GLY A 33 13.52 22.30 -1.35
N SER A 34 12.82 21.46 -2.11
CA SER A 34 11.39 21.60 -2.43
C SER A 34 10.50 20.88 -1.40
N HIS A 35 10.56 21.33 -0.14
CA HIS A 35 9.92 20.64 0.98
C HIS A 35 8.39 20.49 0.86
N GLU A 36 7.69 21.45 0.25
CA GLU A 36 6.23 21.35 0.04
C GLU A 36 5.87 20.18 -0.88
N LYS A 37 6.60 19.99 -1.97
CA LYS A 37 6.42 18.85 -2.88
C LYS A 37 6.79 17.54 -2.20
N ALA A 38 7.85 17.57 -1.40
CA ALA A 38 8.27 16.41 -0.65
C ALA A 38 7.20 15.96 0.37
N ALA A 39 6.62 16.91 1.11
CA ALA A 39 5.52 16.65 2.04
C ALA A 39 4.29 16.09 1.32
N HIS A 40 3.94 16.65 0.16
CA HIS A 40 2.83 16.14 -0.66
C HIS A 40 3.06 14.69 -1.07
N HIS A 41 4.24 14.36 -1.61
CA HIS A 41 4.56 12.99 -1.99
C HIS A 41 4.60 12.05 -0.78
N ALA A 42 5.11 12.48 0.38
CA ALA A 42 5.09 11.68 1.60
C ALA A 42 3.67 11.39 2.09
N GLN A 43 2.76 12.36 2.00
CA GLN A 43 1.34 12.17 2.31
C GLN A 43 0.68 11.18 1.34
N THR A 44 0.92 11.32 0.03
CA THR A 44 0.38 10.39 -0.97
C THR A 44 0.93 8.97 -0.78
N ALA A 45 2.22 8.83 -0.44
CA ALA A 45 2.83 7.55 -0.12
C ALA A 45 2.16 6.88 1.09
N THR A 46 1.93 7.66 2.15
CA THR A 46 1.21 7.21 3.35
C THR A 46 -0.22 6.76 3.01
N GLY A 47 -0.91 7.52 2.16
CA GLY A 47 -2.23 7.15 1.65
C GLY A 47 -2.21 5.77 0.98
N HIS A 48 -1.25 5.52 0.09
CA HIS A 48 -1.10 4.19 -0.52
C HIS A 48 -0.71 3.10 0.48
N HIS A 49 0.14 3.37 1.45
CA HIS A 49 0.46 2.41 2.51
C HIS A 49 -0.80 1.94 3.25
N LEU A 50 -1.70 2.86 3.64
CA LEU A 50 -2.96 2.51 4.29
C LEU A 50 -3.87 1.64 3.40
N HIS A 51 -3.92 1.90 2.10
CA HIS A 51 -4.66 1.05 1.16
C HIS A 51 -4.04 -0.34 1.03
N ALA A 52 -2.72 -0.43 1.07
CA ALA A 52 -2.01 -1.70 1.02
C ALA A 52 -2.30 -2.54 2.27
N GLU A 53 -2.23 -1.94 3.45
CA GLU A 53 -2.58 -2.57 4.74
C GLU A 53 -4.04 -3.05 4.74
N HIS A 54 -4.97 -2.22 4.27
CA HIS A 54 -6.37 -2.61 4.13
C HIS A 54 -6.51 -3.88 3.29
N HIS A 55 -5.88 -3.93 2.11
CA HIS A 55 -5.96 -5.12 1.27
C HIS A 55 -5.20 -6.33 1.84
N ALA A 56 -4.07 -6.14 2.52
CA ALA A 56 -3.39 -7.25 3.22
C ALA A 56 -4.29 -7.85 4.32
N HIS A 57 -5.01 -7.01 5.05
CA HIS A 57 -5.97 -7.44 6.05
C HIS A 57 -7.16 -8.18 5.42
N GLU A 58 -7.74 -7.67 4.33
CA GLU A 58 -8.84 -8.35 3.62
C GLU A 58 -8.40 -9.70 3.03
N ALA A 59 -7.16 -9.82 2.54
CA ALA A 59 -6.62 -11.10 2.11
C ALA A 59 -6.53 -12.11 3.26
N THR A 60 -6.11 -11.64 4.44
CA THR A 60 -6.04 -12.45 5.66
C THR A 60 -7.43 -12.89 6.11
N LYS A 61 -8.42 -11.99 6.09
CA LYS A 61 -9.82 -12.35 6.40
C LYS A 61 -10.36 -13.39 5.41
N CYS A 62 -10.14 -13.21 4.11
CA CYS A 62 -10.56 -14.19 3.12
C CYS A 62 -9.96 -15.58 3.38
N HIS A 63 -8.72 -15.64 3.88
CA HIS A 63 -8.09 -16.89 4.29
C HIS A 63 -8.74 -17.46 5.56
N SER A 64 -8.96 -16.65 6.59
CA SER A 64 -9.64 -17.06 7.82
C SER A 64 -11.08 -17.51 7.59
N ASP A 65 -11.84 -16.88 6.68
CA ASP A 65 -13.20 -17.31 6.33
C ASP A 65 -13.19 -18.63 5.54
N GLU A 66 -12.12 -18.90 4.78
CA GLU A 66 -11.96 -20.14 4.00
C GLU A 66 -11.57 -21.33 4.88
N TYR A 67 -10.87 -21.11 6.00
CA TYR A 67 -10.31 -22.17 6.86
C TYR A 67 -10.75 -22.14 8.34
N GLY A 68 -11.40 -21.08 8.80
CA GLY A 68 -11.81 -20.86 10.19
C GLY A 68 -13.18 -21.45 10.54
N ASN A 69 -13.87 -22.07 9.59
CA ASN A 69 -15.16 -22.72 9.80
C ASN A 69 -15.04 -24.25 9.97
N LYS A 70 -13.98 -24.70 10.67
CA LYS A 70 -13.69 -26.12 10.88
C LYS A 70 -13.96 -26.55 12.32
#